data_AF-A0A7C4CMS9-F1
#
_entry.id   AF-A0A7C4CMS9-F1
#
_cell.length_a   1.000
_cell.length_b   1.000
_cell.length_c   1.000
_cell.angle_alpha   90.00
_cell.angle_beta   90.00
_cell.angle_gamma   90.00
#
_symmetry.space_group_name_H-M   'P 1'
#
loop_
_entity.id
_entity.type
_entity.pdbx_description
1 polymer ?
#
loop_
_entity_poly.entity_id
_entity_poly.type
_entity_poly.pdbx_seq_one_letter_code
_entity_poly.pdbx_strand_id
1 'polypeptide(L)'
;DGFSGEDWIGGVDLNRNYNYAWEQGTSNKRSEFYKGSNPFSEPETQAIRDLVQQHDFMYAISFHSGMEMILYPWGCTRTSPLDEAKYIEIANELSLATGGTPYMQSSFGAGLDYGVWDDWMYEVKGIFALTCEVFYNETWEGVSEPGPYPNTRWEGGVKYWFNPFPSGIEATLKRWLPVFTCITNRTINEFQYCNIAVTDITIVKSIVGQGFTMDISVEIANHGKFTVTSNVTVFANETAIETKEVTLEGNSSLSLTFIWNNTSFVKGNYSLWIYLWPVKGEIYIEDNILTAPFMVSVVIPGDGNSNGRIEILDVVLVTSRYGAKKTIETMIQTSTGIMTEKLTY
;
A
#
# COMPACT_ATOMS: atom_id res chain seq x y z
N ASP A 1 -19.89 19.55 39.20
CA ASP A 1 -20.64 20.24 40.30
C ASP A 1 -20.81 19.35 41.56
N GLY A 2 -19.80 18.52 41.84
CA GLY A 2 -19.84 17.58 42.96
C GLY A 2 -20.53 16.24 42.65
N PHE A 3 -21.10 16.05 41.45
CA PHE A 3 -21.49 14.71 40.99
C PHE A 3 -20.27 13.87 40.60
N SER A 4 -20.35 12.56 40.85
CA SER A 4 -19.34 11.58 40.45
C SER A 4 -19.34 11.40 38.93
N GLY A 5 -18.16 11.40 38.32
CA GLY A 5 -18.04 11.24 36.86
C GLY A 5 -18.39 12.51 36.08
N GLU A 6 -17.81 13.65 36.47
CA GLU A 6 -17.79 14.84 35.62
C GLU A 6 -16.37 15.36 35.54
N ASP A 7 -15.92 15.70 34.32
CA ASP A 7 -14.82 16.64 34.19
C ASP A 7 -15.20 17.96 34.87
N TRP A 8 -14.20 18.62 35.46
CA TRP A 8 -14.36 19.99 35.93
C TRP A 8 -14.99 20.85 34.83
N ILE A 9 -15.88 21.79 35.18
CA ILE A 9 -16.51 22.69 34.20
C ILE A 9 -15.39 23.34 33.37
N GLY A 10 -15.26 22.92 32.10
CA GLY A 10 -14.19 23.35 31.20
C GLY A 10 -13.27 22.25 30.65
N GLY A 11 -13.30 21.00 31.15
CA GLY A 11 -12.55 19.87 30.56
C GLY A 11 -13.17 19.37 29.26
N VAL A 12 -12.35 18.98 28.28
CA VAL A 12 -12.75 18.47 26.97
C VAL A 12 -12.32 17.01 26.83
N ASP A 13 -13.23 16.15 26.38
CA ASP A 13 -12.89 14.79 25.99
C ASP A 13 -12.09 14.84 24.69
N LEU A 14 -10.80 14.52 24.76
CA LEU A 14 -9.91 14.51 23.61
C LEU A 14 -10.42 13.54 22.53
N ASN A 15 -11.05 12.42 22.91
CA ASN A 15 -11.65 11.47 21.98
C ASN A 15 -13.09 11.84 21.59
N ARG A 16 -13.50 13.10 21.77
CA ARG A 16 -14.66 13.72 21.11
C ARG A 16 -14.29 14.98 20.34
N ASN A 17 -13.00 15.34 20.28
CA ASN A 17 -12.52 16.63 19.78
C ASN A 17 -11.97 16.58 18.34
N TYR A 18 -12.08 15.47 17.62
CA TYR A 18 -11.59 15.33 16.24
C TYR A 18 -12.63 15.77 15.21
N ASN A 19 -12.18 16.31 14.06
CA ASN A 19 -13.07 16.89 13.04
C ASN A 19 -13.73 15.86 12.10
N TYR A 20 -14.42 14.89 12.67
CA TYR A 20 -15.31 14.01 11.91
C TYR A 20 -16.54 13.64 12.73
N ALA A 21 -17.73 13.84 12.16
CA ALA A 21 -19.02 13.80 12.86
C ALA A 21 -19.12 14.70 14.12
N TRP A 22 -18.12 15.54 14.38
CA TRP A 22 -17.97 16.36 15.60
C TRP A 22 -19.21 17.20 15.93
N GLU A 23 -19.88 17.74 14.91
CA GLU A 23 -21.06 18.58 15.11
C GLU A 23 -22.19 17.87 15.86
N GLN A 24 -22.25 16.53 15.81
CA GLN A 24 -23.25 15.72 16.50
C GLN A 24 -22.91 15.44 17.98
N GLY A 25 -21.67 15.69 18.40
CA GLY A 25 -21.25 15.53 19.80
C GLY A 25 -21.87 16.57 20.75
N THR A 26 -21.83 16.27 22.05
CA THR A 26 -22.44 17.12 23.09
C THR A 26 -21.68 18.43 23.32
N SER A 27 -22.42 19.54 23.35
CA SER A 27 -21.92 20.88 23.70
C SER A 27 -22.06 21.22 25.18
N ASN A 28 -22.56 20.29 26.00
CA ASN A 28 -22.69 20.47 27.44
C ASN A 28 -21.31 20.38 28.10
N LYS A 29 -20.77 21.51 28.56
CA LYS A 29 -19.47 21.65 29.24
C LYS A 29 -19.33 20.88 30.57
N ARG A 30 -20.40 20.27 31.06
CA ARG A 30 -20.41 19.41 32.25
C ARG A 30 -20.37 17.91 31.91
N SER A 31 -20.53 17.56 30.63
CA SER A 31 -20.51 16.17 30.20
C SER A 31 -19.09 15.65 30.11
N GLU A 32 -18.85 14.42 30.54
CA GLU A 32 -17.61 13.67 30.31
C GLU A 32 -17.31 13.46 28.81
N PHE A 33 -18.29 13.69 27.94
CA PHE A 33 -18.13 13.62 26.48
C PHE A 33 -18.09 15.00 25.82
N TYR A 34 -17.83 16.08 26.59
CA TYR A 34 -17.81 17.43 26.04
C TYR A 34 -16.79 17.55 24.92
N LYS A 35 -17.28 17.85 23.72
CA LYS A 35 -16.49 17.83 22.48
C LYS A 35 -15.54 19.01 22.28
N GLY A 36 -15.55 19.98 23.19
CA GLY A 36 -14.85 21.26 23.04
C GLY A 36 -15.65 22.32 22.28
N SER A 37 -15.04 23.49 22.07
CA SER A 37 -15.70 24.64 21.45
C SER A 37 -15.66 24.64 19.92
N ASN A 38 -14.71 23.91 19.35
CA ASN A 38 -14.51 23.67 17.92
C ASN A 38 -13.69 22.38 17.77
N PRO A 39 -13.71 21.70 16.60
CA PRO A 39 -12.81 20.58 16.38
C PRO A 39 -11.35 21.00 16.57
N PHE A 40 -10.55 20.14 17.19
CA PHE A 40 -9.17 20.40 17.56
C PHE A 40 -9.00 21.66 18.42
N SER A 41 -9.93 21.93 19.35
CA SER A 41 -9.78 23.04 20.30
C SER A 41 -8.62 22.82 21.27
N GLU A 42 -8.29 21.57 21.56
CA GLU A 42 -7.26 21.23 22.55
C GLU A 42 -5.87 21.14 21.92
N PRO A 43 -4.81 21.66 22.58
CA PRO A 43 -3.45 21.59 22.04
C PRO A 43 -2.97 20.14 21.85
N GLU A 44 -3.46 19.20 22.65
CA GLU A 44 -3.13 17.77 22.55
C GLU A 44 -3.65 17.15 21.25
N THR A 45 -4.92 17.40 20.89
CA THR A 45 -5.48 16.90 19.62
C THR A 45 -4.90 17.63 18.42
N GLN A 46 -4.54 18.91 18.56
CA GLN A 46 -3.78 19.64 17.54
C GLN A 46 -2.40 19.01 17.30
N ALA A 47 -1.69 18.60 18.34
CA ALA A 47 -0.38 17.95 18.20
C ALA A 47 -0.47 16.63 17.41
N ILE A 48 -1.46 15.79 17.70
CA ILE A 48 -1.71 14.55 16.94
C ILE A 48 -2.10 14.86 15.50
N ARG A 49 -3.00 15.82 15.29
CA ARG A 49 -3.40 16.28 13.94
C ARG A 49 -2.18 16.70 13.13
N ASP A 50 -1.31 17.53 13.72
CA ASP A 50 -0.15 18.10 13.03
C ASP A 50 0.90 17.02 12.75
N LEU A 51 1.08 16.03 13.63
CA LEU A 51 1.93 14.86 13.39
C LEU A 51 1.40 14.05 12.19
N VAL A 52 0.10 13.76 12.17
CA VAL A 52 -0.55 12.98 11.10
C VAL A 52 -0.59 13.75 9.77
N GLN A 53 -0.47 15.07 9.79
CA GLN A 53 -0.30 15.88 8.57
C GLN A 53 1.12 15.86 8.01
N GLN A 54 2.12 15.61 8.85
CA GLN A 54 3.54 15.66 8.47
C GLN A 54 4.10 14.30 8.05
N HIS A 55 3.35 13.21 8.24
CA HIS A 55 3.81 11.85 8.00
C HIS A 55 2.73 10.98 7.35
N ASP A 56 3.18 10.02 6.54
CA ASP A 56 2.32 9.04 5.88
C ASP A 56 2.24 7.77 6.73
N PHE A 57 1.20 7.68 7.56
CA PHE A 57 0.90 6.47 8.33
C PHE A 57 -0.05 5.56 7.55
N MET A 58 0.24 4.26 7.52
CA MET A 58 -0.69 3.26 6.97
C MET A 58 -1.67 2.74 8.03
N TYR A 59 -1.17 2.59 9.25
CA TYR A 59 -1.88 2.04 10.40
C TYR A 59 -1.67 2.94 11.61
N ALA A 60 -2.68 3.01 12.47
CA ALA A 60 -2.57 3.68 13.76
C ALA A 60 -3.31 2.90 14.84
N ILE A 61 -2.77 2.86 16.05
CA ILE A 61 -3.39 2.21 17.20
C ILE A 61 -3.48 3.21 18.34
N SER A 62 -4.67 3.39 18.91
CA SER A 62 -4.86 4.08 20.19
C SER A 62 -5.14 3.07 21.27
N PHE A 63 -4.43 3.15 22.40
CA PHE A 63 -4.67 2.28 23.55
C PHE A 63 -5.52 3.01 24.59
N HIS A 64 -6.63 2.39 24.95
CA HIS A 64 -7.60 2.84 25.94
C HIS A 64 -7.78 1.77 27.02
N SER A 65 -8.50 2.07 28.08
CA SER A 65 -8.87 1.08 29.09
C SER A 65 -10.23 1.38 29.70
N GLY A 66 -10.83 0.36 30.31
CA GLY A 66 -12.20 0.38 30.81
C GLY A 66 -13.14 -0.56 30.04
N MET A 67 -12.65 -1.16 28.97
CA MET A 67 -13.22 -2.33 28.28
C MET A 67 -12.08 -3.30 27.93
N GLU A 68 -12.40 -4.50 27.44
CA GLU A 68 -11.40 -5.44 26.91
C GLU A 68 -11.78 -5.88 25.49
N MET A 69 -11.38 -5.08 24.49
CA MET A 69 -11.87 -5.20 23.12
C MET A 69 -10.98 -4.47 22.10
N ILE A 70 -10.99 -4.94 20.85
CA ILE A 70 -10.42 -4.21 19.71
C ILE A 70 -11.56 -3.59 18.91
N LEU A 71 -11.53 -2.28 18.78
CA LEU A 71 -12.55 -1.47 18.14
C LEU A 71 -12.04 -0.90 16.83
N TYR A 72 -12.92 -0.85 15.83
CA TYR A 72 -12.65 -0.22 14.54
C TYR A 72 -13.83 0.67 14.11
N PRO A 73 -13.62 1.65 13.22
CA PRO A 73 -14.68 2.53 12.74
C PRO A 73 -15.93 1.79 12.22
N TRP A 74 -17.12 2.35 12.36
CA TRP A 74 -17.41 3.69 12.88
C TRP A 74 -17.81 3.70 14.35
N GLY A 75 -17.41 4.74 15.07
CA GLY A 75 -18.03 5.17 16.33
C GLY A 75 -19.33 5.96 16.08
N CYS A 76 -19.38 6.79 15.04
CA CYS A 76 -20.49 7.73 14.82
C CYS A 76 -21.74 7.14 14.17
N THR A 77 -21.69 5.91 13.66
CA THR A 77 -22.79 5.25 12.96
C THR A 77 -22.69 3.74 13.07
N ARG A 78 -23.81 3.04 12.85
CA ARG A 78 -23.90 1.56 12.81
C ARG A 78 -23.83 0.99 11.39
N THR A 79 -23.64 1.84 10.39
CA THR A 79 -23.34 1.38 9.03
C THR A 79 -21.92 0.85 8.98
N SER A 80 -21.66 -0.16 8.17
CA SER A 80 -20.30 -0.67 7.95
C SER A 80 -19.42 0.37 7.24
N PRO A 81 -18.12 0.47 7.56
CA PRO A 81 -17.16 1.21 6.74
C PRO A 81 -16.96 0.54 5.38
N LEU A 82 -16.49 1.30 4.39
CA LEU A 82 -16.24 0.78 3.05
C LEU A 82 -15.24 -0.38 3.07
N ASP A 83 -14.20 -0.26 3.90
CA ASP A 83 -13.12 -1.25 4.03
C ASP A 83 -13.33 -2.21 5.21
N GLU A 84 -14.58 -2.50 5.60
CA GLU A 84 -14.91 -3.38 6.74
C GLU A 84 -14.18 -4.73 6.69
N ALA A 85 -14.06 -5.33 5.49
CA ALA A 85 -13.34 -6.59 5.33
C ALA A 85 -11.86 -6.47 5.75
N LYS A 86 -11.21 -5.35 5.44
CA LYS A 86 -9.82 -5.08 5.83
C LYS A 86 -9.71 -4.84 7.34
N TYR A 87 -10.68 -4.15 7.93
CA TYR A 87 -10.76 -3.98 9.38
C TYR A 87 -10.92 -5.29 10.13
N ILE A 88 -11.80 -6.18 9.65
CA ILE A 88 -11.99 -7.51 10.23
C ILE A 88 -10.69 -8.33 10.12
N GLU A 89 -9.99 -8.26 8.99
CA GLU A 89 -8.70 -8.93 8.80
C GLU A 89 -7.67 -8.46 9.84
N ILE A 90 -7.47 -7.14 9.98
CA ILE A 90 -6.53 -6.54 10.95
C ILE A 90 -6.94 -6.91 12.38
N ALA A 91 -8.21 -6.70 12.74
CA ALA A 91 -8.71 -6.94 14.08
C ALA A 91 -8.62 -8.42 14.48
N ASN A 92 -8.83 -9.34 13.54
CA ASN A 92 -8.64 -10.77 13.76
C ASN A 92 -7.17 -11.12 14.04
N GLU A 93 -6.22 -10.52 13.32
CA GLU A 93 -4.79 -10.70 13.60
C GLU A 93 -4.42 -10.21 15.01
N LEU A 94 -4.89 -9.03 15.39
CA LEU A 94 -4.66 -8.47 16.72
C LEU A 94 -5.35 -9.30 17.81
N SER A 95 -6.55 -9.82 17.54
CA SER A 95 -7.28 -10.71 18.43
C SER A 95 -6.45 -11.96 18.74
N LEU A 96 -5.97 -12.66 17.70
CA LEU A 96 -5.13 -13.84 17.86
C LEU A 96 -3.84 -13.52 18.63
N ALA A 97 -3.20 -12.39 18.33
CA ALA A 97 -1.97 -11.95 18.97
C ALA A 97 -2.15 -11.62 20.46
N THR A 98 -3.36 -11.23 20.87
CA THR A 98 -3.70 -10.83 22.24
C THR A 98 -4.47 -11.92 23.00
N GLY A 99 -4.48 -13.16 22.49
CA GLY A 99 -5.09 -14.31 23.16
C GLY A 99 -6.59 -14.47 22.94
N GLY A 100 -7.12 -13.96 21.82
CA GLY A 100 -8.53 -14.06 21.44
C GLY A 100 -9.39 -12.89 21.91
N THR A 101 -8.80 -11.70 22.10
CA THR A 101 -9.56 -10.49 22.49
C THR A 101 -10.69 -10.22 21.49
N PRO A 102 -11.93 -10.00 21.93
CA PRO A 102 -13.04 -9.76 21.02
C PRO A 102 -12.81 -8.47 20.23
N TYR A 103 -13.40 -8.41 19.04
CA TYR A 103 -13.36 -7.21 18.21
C TYR A 103 -14.71 -6.93 17.57
N MET A 104 -15.02 -5.65 17.38
CA MET A 104 -16.22 -5.21 16.68
C MET A 104 -16.13 -3.74 16.29
N GLN A 105 -17.09 -3.28 15.49
CA GLN A 105 -17.25 -1.88 15.18
C GLN A 105 -17.56 -1.05 16.45
N SER A 106 -16.88 0.11 16.61
CA SER A 106 -16.93 0.98 17.79
C SER A 106 -18.37 1.31 18.21
N SER A 107 -19.26 1.64 17.28
CA SER A 107 -20.65 2.00 17.58
C SER A 107 -21.51 0.89 18.21
N PHE A 108 -21.13 -0.37 17.99
CA PHE A 108 -21.78 -1.52 18.61
C PHE A 108 -21.13 -1.90 19.94
N GLY A 109 -19.82 -1.72 20.07
CA GLY A 109 -19.06 -2.09 21.26
C GLY A 109 -19.09 -1.04 22.37
N ALA A 110 -18.87 0.23 22.03
CA ALA A 110 -18.80 1.35 22.97
C ALA A 110 -20.07 2.23 22.97
N GLY A 111 -20.90 2.11 21.93
CA GLY A 111 -22.05 2.99 21.72
C GLY A 111 -21.77 4.07 20.67
N LEU A 112 -22.77 4.90 20.37
CA LEU A 112 -22.61 5.97 19.37
C LEU A 112 -21.80 7.12 19.95
N ASP A 113 -20.66 7.40 19.33
CA ASP A 113 -19.74 8.47 19.72
C ASP A 113 -19.35 9.34 18.53
N TYR A 114 -19.07 10.61 18.79
CA TYR A 114 -18.85 11.61 17.75
C TYR A 114 -17.55 12.38 17.98
N GLY A 115 -16.84 12.72 16.91
CA GLY A 115 -15.54 13.38 17.04
C GLY A 115 -14.45 12.48 17.61
N VAL A 116 -14.58 11.16 17.45
CA VAL A 116 -13.60 10.17 17.88
C VAL A 116 -12.38 10.13 16.96
N TRP A 117 -11.23 9.76 17.52
CA TRP A 117 -9.94 9.77 16.84
C TRP A 117 -9.87 8.78 15.68
N ASP A 118 -10.32 7.54 15.88
CA ASP A 118 -10.24 6.46 14.91
C ASP A 118 -11.10 6.73 13.66
N ASP A 119 -12.32 7.25 13.84
CA ASP A 119 -13.16 7.67 12.72
C ASP A 119 -12.51 8.82 11.90
N TRP A 120 -11.88 9.80 12.57
CA TRP A 120 -11.18 10.89 11.87
C TRP A 120 -9.94 10.40 11.12
N MET A 121 -9.15 9.52 11.74
CA MET A 121 -7.99 8.90 11.10
C MET A 121 -8.39 8.11 9.85
N TYR A 122 -9.52 7.40 9.89
CA TYR A 122 -10.01 6.65 8.76
C TYR A 122 -10.59 7.55 7.66
N GLU A 123 -11.65 8.32 7.95
CA GLU A 123 -12.35 9.08 6.90
C GLU A 123 -11.48 10.20 6.31
N VAL A 124 -10.86 11.00 7.19
CA VAL A 124 -10.23 12.26 6.76
C VAL A 124 -8.79 12.00 6.31
N LYS A 125 -8.15 10.97 6.85
CA LYS A 125 -6.73 10.69 6.59
C LYS A 125 -6.47 9.41 5.81
N GLY A 126 -7.46 8.54 5.64
CA GLY A 126 -7.30 7.27 4.93
C GLY A 126 -6.39 6.28 5.66
N ILE A 127 -6.26 6.42 6.99
CA ILE A 127 -5.39 5.59 7.84
C ILE A 127 -6.25 4.52 8.51
N PHE A 128 -5.82 3.25 8.44
CA PHE A 128 -6.49 2.18 9.18
C PHE A 128 -6.19 2.31 10.68
N ALA A 129 -7.06 3.03 11.37
CA ALA A 129 -6.98 3.24 12.81
C ALA A 129 -7.86 2.25 13.59
N LEU A 130 -7.32 1.69 14.68
CA LEU A 130 -8.04 0.83 15.61
C LEU A 130 -7.83 1.32 17.05
N THR A 131 -8.87 1.18 17.86
CA THR A 131 -8.85 1.48 19.28
C THR A 131 -8.74 0.17 20.06
N CYS A 132 -7.70 0.01 20.86
CA CYS A 132 -7.46 -1.17 21.68
C CYS A 132 -7.80 -0.86 23.14
N GLU A 133 -8.93 -1.35 23.62
CA GLU A 133 -9.35 -1.31 25.01
C GLU A 133 -8.67 -2.45 25.77
N VAL A 134 -7.65 -2.10 26.58
CA VAL A 134 -6.64 -3.08 27.00
C VAL A 134 -6.99 -3.86 28.26
N PHE A 135 -7.94 -3.36 29.04
CA PHE A 135 -8.22 -3.91 30.35
C PHE A 135 -9.61 -3.51 30.85
N TYR A 136 -10.30 -4.50 31.38
CA TYR A 136 -11.52 -4.33 32.17
C TYR A 136 -11.52 -5.36 33.30
N ASN A 137 -12.07 -4.97 34.44
CA ASN A 137 -12.32 -5.89 35.54
C ASN A 137 -13.59 -5.51 36.31
N GLU A 138 -14.32 -6.51 36.80
CA GLU A 138 -15.55 -6.34 37.61
C GLU A 138 -15.27 -6.26 39.11
N THR A 139 -14.02 -6.44 39.55
CA THR A 139 -13.69 -6.42 40.97
C THR A 139 -13.57 -4.98 41.48
N TRP A 140 -14.62 -4.54 42.18
CA TRP A 140 -14.56 -3.37 43.05
C TRP A 140 -13.80 -3.73 44.33
N GLU A 141 -12.50 -3.46 44.38
CA GLU A 141 -11.79 -3.39 45.65
C GLU A 141 -11.92 -1.96 46.20
N GLY A 142 -12.75 -1.78 47.22
CA GLY A 142 -12.92 -0.52 47.92
C GLY A 142 -11.65 -0.13 48.68
N VAL A 143 -10.67 0.47 48.00
CA VAL A 143 -9.42 0.91 48.60
C VAL A 143 -9.58 2.35 49.09
N SER A 144 -9.71 2.56 50.40
CA SER A 144 -9.78 3.92 50.96
C SER A 144 -8.39 4.42 51.34
N GLU A 145 -7.89 5.44 50.63
CA GLU A 145 -6.60 6.10 50.92
C GLU A 145 -6.81 7.56 51.37
N PRO A 146 -5.92 8.16 52.17
CA PRO A 146 -5.99 9.59 52.50
C PRO A 146 -5.96 10.47 51.25
N GLY A 147 -6.90 11.40 51.13
CA GLY A 147 -6.98 12.37 50.03
C GLY A 147 -5.93 13.50 50.13
N PRO A 148 -5.79 14.35 49.10
CA PRO A 148 -4.78 15.41 49.07
C PRO A 148 -5.06 16.54 50.08
N TYR A 149 -6.24 16.56 50.71
CA TYR A 149 -6.66 17.56 51.68
C TYR A 149 -6.99 16.95 53.05
N PRO A 150 -6.84 17.69 54.17
CA PRO A 150 -7.22 17.21 55.49
C PRO A 150 -8.67 16.70 55.53
N ASN A 151 -8.88 15.53 56.13
CA ASN A 151 -10.17 14.84 56.25
C ASN A 151 -10.83 14.41 54.92
N THR A 152 -10.10 14.41 53.81
CA THR A 152 -10.55 13.77 52.56
C THR A 152 -10.02 12.34 52.49
N ARG A 153 -10.79 11.45 51.84
CA ARG A 153 -10.38 10.09 51.48
C ARG A 153 -10.61 9.90 49.99
N TRP A 154 -9.65 9.32 49.30
CA TRP A 154 -9.90 8.69 48.01
C TRP A 154 -10.59 7.37 48.27
N GLU A 155 -11.80 7.20 47.77
CA GLU A 155 -12.42 5.89 47.67
C GLU A 155 -12.05 5.30 46.32
N GLY A 156 -11.00 4.48 46.33
CA GLY A 156 -10.59 3.67 45.20
C GLY A 156 -11.65 2.61 44.95
N GLY A 157 -12.26 2.67 43.78
CA GLY A 157 -13.10 1.59 43.28
C GLY A 157 -13.37 1.67 41.79
N VAL A 158 -13.31 2.85 41.17
CA VAL A 158 -13.31 2.97 39.70
C VAL A 158 -11.90 2.78 39.12
N LYS A 159 -10.85 3.10 39.90
CA LYS A 159 -9.45 3.00 39.44
C LYS A 159 -9.10 1.59 38.95
N TYR A 160 -9.49 0.56 39.72
CA TYR A 160 -9.19 -0.84 39.40
C TYR A 160 -10.24 -1.50 38.49
N TRP A 161 -11.30 -0.77 38.19
CA TRP A 161 -12.25 -1.13 37.15
C TRP A 161 -11.62 -0.92 35.77
N PHE A 162 -11.02 0.25 35.56
CA PHE A 162 -10.44 0.62 34.27
C PHE A 162 -8.95 0.27 34.15
N ASN A 163 -8.27 -0.05 35.24
CA ASN A 163 -6.84 -0.35 35.22
C ASN A 163 -6.51 -1.58 36.07
N PRO A 164 -5.49 -2.38 35.71
CA PRO A 164 -5.06 -3.49 36.54
C PRO A 164 -4.49 -3.01 37.88
N PHE A 165 -4.59 -3.85 38.90
CA PHE A 165 -3.77 -3.69 40.11
C PHE A 165 -2.28 -3.63 39.75
N PRO A 166 -1.42 -3.01 40.58
CA PRO A 166 0.01 -2.93 40.30
C PRO A 166 0.66 -4.28 39.95
N SER A 167 0.21 -5.37 40.57
CA SER A 167 0.66 -6.75 40.27
C SER A 167 0.22 -7.29 38.91
N GLY A 168 -0.84 -6.75 38.31
CA GLY A 168 -1.39 -7.15 37.02
C GLY A 168 -0.94 -6.28 35.84
N ILE A 169 -0.24 -5.16 36.09
CA ILE A 169 0.24 -4.26 35.02
C ILE A 169 1.14 -5.02 34.04
N GLU A 170 2.13 -5.77 34.54
CA GLU A 170 3.09 -6.47 33.67
C GLU A 170 2.41 -7.53 32.80
N ALA A 171 1.43 -8.27 33.35
CA ALA A 171 0.67 -9.25 32.59
C ALA A 171 -0.16 -8.59 31.48
N THR A 172 -0.80 -7.45 31.78
CA THR A 172 -1.57 -6.66 30.80
C THR A 172 -0.66 -6.16 29.68
N LEU A 173 0.50 -5.57 30.02
CA LEU A 173 1.48 -5.12 29.02
C LEU A 173 1.97 -6.27 28.14
N LYS A 174 2.31 -7.42 28.73
CA LYS A 174 2.78 -8.60 27.97
C LYS A 174 1.73 -9.15 27.01
N ARG A 175 0.44 -9.07 27.36
CA ARG A 175 -0.66 -9.49 26.49
C ARG A 175 -0.82 -8.59 25.27
N TRP A 176 -0.61 -7.27 25.42
CA TRP A 176 -0.82 -6.29 24.36
C TRP A 176 0.45 -5.92 23.58
N LEU A 177 1.64 -6.23 24.13
CA LEU A 177 2.92 -6.01 23.46
C LEU A 177 2.98 -6.58 22.02
N PRO A 178 2.41 -7.77 21.71
CA PRO A 178 2.38 -8.30 20.36
C PRO A 178 1.71 -7.39 19.32
N VAL A 179 0.77 -6.52 19.70
CA VAL A 179 0.10 -5.58 18.77
C VAL A 179 1.11 -4.71 18.04
N PHE A 180 2.13 -4.20 18.74
CA PHE A 180 3.19 -3.40 18.13
C PHE A 180 3.92 -4.18 17.02
N THR A 181 4.29 -5.43 17.30
CA THR A 181 4.98 -6.28 16.32
C THR A 181 4.07 -6.71 15.18
N CYS A 182 2.79 -7.00 15.45
CA CYS A 182 1.81 -7.36 14.43
C CYS A 182 1.60 -6.22 13.43
N ILE A 183 1.30 -5.01 13.93
CA ILE A 183 1.11 -3.84 13.06
C ILE A 183 2.40 -3.47 12.33
N THR A 184 3.57 -3.57 12.98
CA THR A 184 4.84 -3.28 12.32
C THR A 184 5.12 -4.27 11.19
N ASN A 185 4.97 -5.58 11.44
CA ASN A 185 5.19 -6.60 10.41
C ASN A 185 4.18 -6.49 9.27
N ARG A 186 2.92 -6.23 9.59
CA ARG A 186 1.87 -5.98 8.59
C ARG A 186 2.20 -4.76 7.75
N THR A 187 2.59 -3.65 8.40
CA THR A 187 3.05 -2.45 7.71
C THR A 187 4.21 -2.78 6.79
N ILE A 188 5.22 -3.53 7.24
CA ILE A 188 6.36 -3.91 6.38
C ILE A 188 5.89 -4.74 5.17
N ASN A 189 5.04 -5.75 5.40
CA ASN A 189 4.54 -6.64 4.35
C ASN A 189 3.66 -5.89 3.32
N GLU A 190 2.88 -4.92 3.78
CA GLU A 190 1.97 -4.13 2.93
C GLU A 190 2.60 -2.87 2.36
N PHE A 191 3.65 -2.35 2.99
CA PHE A 191 4.51 -1.30 2.43
C PHE A 191 5.43 -1.89 1.35
N GLN A 192 5.69 -3.20 1.38
CA GLN A 192 6.46 -3.95 0.37
C GLN A 192 5.72 -4.24 -0.95
N TYR A 193 4.63 -3.52 -1.28
CA TYR A 193 4.16 -3.49 -2.67
C TYR A 193 4.98 -2.50 -3.51
N CYS A 194 6.30 -2.70 -3.57
CA CYS A 194 7.05 -2.35 -4.76
C CYS A 194 6.88 -3.55 -5.70
N ASN A 195 6.06 -3.40 -6.73
CA ASN A 195 5.86 -4.44 -7.73
C ASN A 195 6.07 -3.76 -9.06
N ILE A 196 7.27 -3.86 -9.60
CA ILE A 196 7.55 -3.41 -10.94
C ILE A 196 7.63 -4.62 -11.86
N ALA A 197 7.23 -4.44 -13.11
CA ALA A 197 7.19 -5.55 -14.06
C ALA A 197 7.52 -5.05 -15.45
N VAL A 198 8.15 -5.92 -16.24
CA VAL A 198 8.23 -5.76 -17.68
C VAL A 198 6.97 -6.36 -18.28
N THR A 199 6.16 -5.51 -18.91
CA THR A 199 4.84 -5.90 -19.42
C THR A 199 4.83 -6.21 -20.91
N ASP A 200 5.69 -5.56 -21.69
CA ASP A 200 5.76 -5.81 -23.13
C ASP A 200 7.12 -5.45 -23.76
N ILE A 201 7.40 -6.06 -24.90
CA ILE A 201 8.52 -5.73 -25.78
C ILE A 201 8.06 -5.76 -27.24
N THR A 202 8.29 -4.65 -27.95
CA THR A 202 7.91 -4.53 -29.36
C THR A 202 9.05 -3.99 -30.22
N ILE A 203 9.06 -4.42 -31.48
CA ILE A 203 10.03 -4.00 -32.50
C ILE A 203 9.30 -3.67 -33.81
N VAL A 204 9.89 -2.81 -34.63
CA VAL A 204 9.29 -2.42 -35.92
C VAL A 204 9.61 -3.43 -37.04
N LYS A 205 10.73 -4.15 -36.93
CA LYS A 205 11.23 -5.12 -37.91
C LYS A 205 12.07 -6.19 -37.23
N SER A 206 12.01 -7.43 -37.71
CA SER A 206 12.78 -8.57 -37.20
C SER A 206 14.11 -8.79 -37.94
N ILE A 207 14.37 -8.06 -39.03
CA ILE A 207 15.60 -8.16 -39.82
C ILE A 207 16.28 -6.78 -39.85
N VAL A 208 17.56 -6.75 -39.49
CA VAL A 208 18.37 -5.52 -39.46
C VAL A 208 19.75 -5.78 -40.05
N GLY A 209 20.20 -4.90 -40.96
CA GLY A 209 21.56 -4.99 -41.49
C GLY A 209 22.60 -4.69 -40.41
N GLN A 210 23.72 -5.41 -40.44
CA GLN A 210 24.87 -5.13 -39.59
C GLN A 210 25.40 -3.70 -39.84
N GLY A 211 25.71 -2.96 -38.77
CA GLY A 211 26.14 -1.56 -38.84
C GLY A 211 25.00 -0.54 -38.79
N PHE A 212 23.74 -1.00 -38.69
CA PHE A 212 22.57 -0.12 -38.56
C PHE A 212 22.03 -0.11 -37.13
N THR A 213 21.19 0.87 -36.85
CA THR A 213 20.44 0.95 -35.60
C THR A 213 19.03 0.39 -35.76
N MET A 214 18.47 -0.09 -34.65
CA MET A 214 17.08 -0.50 -34.52
C MET A 214 16.51 -0.02 -33.19
N ASP A 215 15.29 0.51 -33.23
CA ASP A 215 14.57 0.89 -32.03
C ASP A 215 13.84 -0.33 -31.45
N ILE A 216 13.94 -0.48 -30.13
CA ILE A 216 13.24 -1.49 -29.32
C ILE A 216 12.38 -0.74 -28.33
N SER A 217 11.08 -0.98 -28.33
CA SER A 217 10.15 -0.37 -27.37
C SER A 217 9.84 -1.36 -26.26
N VAL A 218 9.90 -0.89 -25.03
CA VAL A 218 9.73 -1.68 -23.80
C VAL A 218 8.68 -1.01 -22.94
N GLU A 219 7.66 -1.75 -22.54
CA GLU A 219 6.65 -1.29 -21.59
C GLU A 219 6.93 -1.89 -20.21
N ILE A 220 7.04 -1.02 -19.22
CA ILE A 220 7.17 -1.40 -17.81
C ILE A 220 6.00 -0.83 -17.01
N ALA A 221 5.62 -1.52 -15.95
CA ALA A 221 4.57 -1.08 -15.05
C ALA A 221 5.06 -1.09 -13.61
N ASN A 222 4.54 -0.16 -12.81
CA ASN A 222 4.60 -0.19 -11.37
C ASN A 222 3.19 -0.47 -10.84
N HIS A 223 2.95 -1.71 -10.46
CA HIS A 223 1.73 -2.17 -9.80
C HIS A 223 1.71 -1.81 -8.30
N GLY A 224 2.80 -1.23 -7.79
CA GLY A 224 2.94 -0.71 -6.44
C GLY A 224 2.39 0.70 -6.27
N LYS A 225 2.23 1.15 -5.01
CA LYS A 225 1.69 2.49 -4.70
C LYS A 225 2.71 3.62 -4.70
N PHE A 226 4.00 3.30 -4.53
CA PHE A 226 5.04 4.31 -4.36
C PHE A 226 5.83 4.53 -5.65
N THR A 227 6.29 5.75 -5.85
CA THR A 227 7.25 6.05 -6.90
C THR A 227 8.59 5.36 -6.60
N VAL A 228 9.12 4.65 -7.58
CA VAL A 228 10.40 3.92 -7.47
C VAL A 228 11.35 4.31 -8.58
N THR A 229 12.65 4.19 -8.33
CA THR A 229 13.69 4.33 -9.35
C THR A 229 14.39 2.98 -9.52
N SER A 230 14.52 2.54 -10.78
CA SER A 230 15.19 1.29 -11.14
C SER A 230 15.96 1.44 -12.45
N ASN A 231 16.80 0.45 -12.77
CA ASN A 231 17.47 0.32 -14.06
C ASN A 231 16.73 -0.69 -14.93
N VAL A 232 16.61 -0.39 -16.23
CA VAL A 232 16.11 -1.30 -17.25
C VAL A 232 17.23 -1.59 -18.22
N THR A 233 17.56 -2.86 -18.39
CA THR A 233 18.58 -3.30 -19.35
C THR A 233 17.95 -4.17 -20.43
N VAL A 234 18.19 -3.83 -21.69
CA VAL A 234 17.82 -4.68 -22.83
C VAL A 234 19.04 -5.49 -23.27
N PHE A 235 18.87 -6.78 -23.50
CA PHE A 235 19.91 -7.70 -23.91
C PHE A 235 19.61 -8.32 -25.29
N ALA A 236 20.67 -8.59 -26.04
CA ALA A 236 20.66 -9.50 -27.18
C ALA A 236 21.55 -10.70 -26.86
N ASN A 237 20.93 -11.88 -26.71
CA ASN A 237 21.54 -13.05 -26.09
C ASN A 237 22.19 -12.66 -24.75
N GLU A 238 23.50 -12.84 -24.57
CA GLU A 238 24.20 -12.49 -23.32
C GLU A 238 24.76 -11.06 -23.30
N THR A 239 24.63 -10.30 -24.40
CA THR A 239 25.23 -8.96 -24.54
C THR A 239 24.22 -7.87 -24.23
N ALA A 240 24.54 -7.00 -23.26
CA ALA A 240 23.73 -5.82 -22.96
C ALA A 240 23.77 -4.84 -24.14
N ILE A 241 22.61 -4.37 -24.57
CA ILE A 241 22.45 -3.34 -25.60
C ILE A 241 22.60 -1.96 -24.95
N GLU A 242 21.77 -1.68 -23.96
CA GLU A 242 21.71 -0.39 -23.27
C GLU A 242 21.01 -0.57 -21.92
N THR A 243 21.41 0.22 -20.92
CA THR A 243 20.76 0.33 -19.62
C THR A 243 20.27 1.77 -19.42
N LYS A 244 19.03 1.93 -18.97
CA LYS A 244 18.45 3.23 -18.61
C LYS A 244 17.98 3.22 -17.17
N GLU A 245 18.33 4.25 -16.42
CA GLU A 245 17.70 4.54 -15.14
C GLU A 245 16.35 5.21 -15.39
N VAL A 246 15.32 4.74 -14.70
CA VAL A 246 13.94 5.18 -14.85
C VAL A 246 13.28 5.37 -13.50
N THR A 247 12.45 6.40 -13.41
CA THR A 247 11.58 6.64 -12.26
C THR A 247 10.14 6.36 -12.68
N LEU A 248 9.48 5.42 -12.01
CA LEU A 248 8.08 5.05 -12.25
C LEU A 248 7.23 5.50 -11.07
N GLU A 249 6.19 6.27 -11.34
CA GLU A 249 5.17 6.60 -10.33
C GLU A 249 4.38 5.36 -9.93
N GLY A 250 3.83 5.35 -8.71
CA GLY A 250 2.97 4.25 -8.26
C GLY A 250 1.71 4.11 -9.12
N ASN A 251 1.28 2.88 -9.37
CA ASN A 251 0.12 2.53 -10.19
C ASN A 251 0.17 3.12 -11.61
N SER A 252 1.37 3.19 -12.20
CA SER A 252 1.58 3.76 -13.53
C SER A 252 2.34 2.80 -14.45
N SER A 253 2.32 3.10 -15.74
CA SER A 253 3.12 2.41 -16.75
C SER A 253 3.95 3.41 -17.55
N LEU A 254 5.10 2.97 -18.02
CA LEU A 254 6.04 3.79 -18.77
C LEU A 254 6.54 3.04 -20.00
N SER A 255 6.47 3.70 -21.14
CA SER A 255 7.03 3.25 -22.41
C SER A 255 8.45 3.81 -22.60
N LEU A 256 9.40 2.92 -22.86
CA LEU A 256 10.81 3.26 -23.07
C LEU A 256 11.26 2.82 -24.46
N THR A 257 12.01 3.67 -25.14
CA THR A 257 12.65 3.32 -26.41
C THR A 257 14.15 3.16 -26.22
N PHE A 258 14.71 2.02 -26.63
CA PHE A 258 16.14 1.71 -26.63
C PHE A 258 16.66 1.66 -28.06
N ILE A 259 17.89 2.14 -28.29
CA ILE A 259 18.48 2.17 -29.63
C ILE A 259 19.59 1.11 -29.72
N TRP A 260 19.31 0.00 -30.40
CA TRP A 260 20.32 -1.04 -30.61
C TRP A 260 21.21 -0.70 -31.80
N ASN A 261 22.44 -0.25 -31.52
CA ASN A 261 23.51 -0.19 -32.52
C ASN A 261 24.18 -1.56 -32.63
N ASN A 262 23.95 -2.26 -33.75
CA ASN A 262 24.43 -3.63 -33.94
C ASN A 262 25.81 -3.72 -34.63
N THR A 263 26.57 -2.63 -34.74
CA THR A 263 27.85 -2.60 -35.48
C THR A 263 28.86 -3.64 -34.98
N SER A 264 28.92 -3.86 -33.66
CA SER A 264 29.82 -4.84 -33.03
C SER A 264 29.25 -6.26 -32.95
N PHE A 265 27.99 -6.46 -33.33
CA PHE A 265 27.33 -7.76 -33.28
C PHE A 265 27.64 -8.54 -34.54
N VAL A 266 27.98 -9.82 -34.40
CA VAL A 266 28.16 -10.72 -35.55
C VAL A 266 26.83 -10.95 -36.27
N LYS A 267 26.88 -11.40 -37.51
CA LYS A 267 25.65 -11.74 -38.24
C LYS A 267 25.06 -13.03 -37.66
N GLY A 268 23.75 -13.08 -37.49
CA GLY A 268 23.06 -14.20 -36.87
C GLY A 268 21.72 -13.82 -36.25
N ASN A 269 21.09 -14.79 -35.59
CA ASN A 269 19.82 -14.59 -34.90
C ASN A 269 20.06 -14.30 -33.41
N TYR A 270 19.36 -13.31 -32.90
CA TYR A 270 19.46 -12.83 -31.52
C TYR A 270 18.11 -12.95 -30.82
N SER A 271 18.13 -13.56 -29.65
CA SER A 271 17.01 -13.53 -28.71
C SER A 271 17.11 -12.25 -27.91
N LEU A 272 16.04 -11.45 -27.92
CA LEU A 272 15.97 -10.24 -27.10
C LEU A 272 15.31 -10.58 -25.76
N TRP A 273 15.83 -10.02 -24.68
CA TRP A 273 15.18 -10.08 -23.38
C TRP A 273 15.50 -8.84 -22.57
N ILE A 274 14.63 -8.55 -21.61
CA ILE A 274 14.70 -7.36 -20.76
C ILE A 274 14.91 -7.82 -19.34
N TYR A 275 15.74 -7.06 -18.63
CA TYR A 275 15.91 -7.17 -17.19
C TYR A 275 15.58 -5.83 -16.55
N LEU A 276 14.49 -5.80 -15.81
CA LEU A 276 14.15 -4.71 -14.89
C LEU A 276 14.80 -5.03 -13.55
N TRP A 277 15.68 -4.16 -13.06
CA TRP A 277 16.45 -4.44 -11.86
C TRP A 277 15.53 -4.42 -10.63
N PRO A 278 15.54 -5.46 -9.78
CA PRO A 278 14.66 -5.49 -8.64
C PRO A 278 14.90 -4.33 -7.68
N VAL A 279 13.82 -3.76 -7.14
CA VAL A 279 13.91 -2.70 -6.13
C VAL A 279 13.82 -3.27 -4.72
N LYS A 280 14.34 -2.54 -3.73
CA LYS A 280 14.33 -3.00 -2.34
C LYS A 280 12.88 -3.18 -1.85
N GLY A 281 12.56 -4.39 -1.41
CA GLY A 281 11.23 -4.73 -0.91
C GLY A 281 10.29 -5.29 -1.97
N GLU A 282 10.74 -5.46 -3.20
CA GLU A 282 10.01 -6.19 -4.24
C GLU A 282 10.07 -7.70 -4.02
N ILE A 283 8.90 -8.33 -4.03
CA ILE A 283 8.72 -9.76 -3.76
C ILE A 283 8.48 -10.54 -5.06
N TYR A 284 7.77 -9.94 -6.01
CA TYR A 284 7.52 -10.50 -7.34
C TYR A 284 8.65 -10.02 -8.25
N ILE A 285 9.67 -10.86 -8.44
CA ILE A 285 10.84 -10.55 -9.27
C ILE A 285 10.88 -11.38 -10.55
N GLU A 286 9.91 -12.27 -10.76
CA GLU A 286 9.84 -13.15 -11.92
C GLU A 286 9.36 -12.39 -13.16
N ASP A 287 8.44 -11.45 -12.96
CA ASP A 287 7.89 -10.52 -13.96
C ASP A 287 8.80 -9.32 -14.27
N ASN A 288 9.96 -9.24 -13.61
CA ASN A 288 11.05 -8.34 -13.98
C ASN A 288 11.84 -8.80 -15.20
N ILE A 289 11.62 -10.03 -15.66
CA ILE A 289 12.30 -10.60 -16.81
C ILE A 289 11.29 -10.96 -17.89
N LEU A 290 11.46 -10.36 -19.06
CA LEU A 290 10.66 -10.71 -20.23
C LEU A 290 11.58 -11.11 -21.38
N THR A 291 11.42 -12.34 -21.88
CA THR A 291 12.05 -12.77 -23.14
C THR A 291 11.09 -12.50 -24.28
N ALA A 292 11.58 -11.85 -25.34
CA ALA A 292 10.78 -11.54 -26.51
C ALA A 292 10.25 -12.83 -27.17
N PRO A 293 9.00 -12.81 -27.66
CA PRO A 293 8.42 -13.96 -28.37
C PRO A 293 8.94 -14.12 -29.81
N PHE A 294 9.92 -13.30 -30.22
CA PHE A 294 10.48 -13.25 -31.56
C PHE A 294 12.01 -13.15 -31.51
N MET A 295 12.65 -13.54 -32.62
CA MET A 295 14.09 -13.39 -32.83
C MET A 295 14.37 -12.22 -33.77
N VAL A 296 15.52 -11.58 -33.61
CA VAL A 296 16.01 -10.56 -34.53
C VAL A 296 17.23 -11.06 -35.29
N SER A 297 17.20 -10.98 -36.62
CA SER A 297 18.30 -11.38 -37.49
C SER A 297 19.17 -10.17 -37.84
N VAL A 298 20.44 -10.23 -37.46
CA VAL A 298 21.48 -9.30 -37.92
C VAL A 298 22.10 -9.88 -39.18
N VAL A 299 21.92 -9.21 -40.31
CA VAL A 299 22.24 -9.74 -41.65
C VAL A 299 23.26 -8.88 -42.40
N ILE A 300 23.70 -9.33 -43.58
CA ILE A 300 24.50 -8.50 -44.48
C ILE A 300 23.60 -7.35 -44.96
N PRO A 301 24.03 -6.07 -44.92
CA PRO A 301 23.25 -4.99 -45.51
C PRO A 301 22.85 -5.29 -46.97
N GLY A 302 21.54 -5.35 -47.23
CA GLY A 302 20.99 -5.71 -48.54
C GLY A 302 20.46 -7.15 -48.66
N ASP A 303 20.74 -8.03 -47.69
CA ASP A 303 20.11 -9.37 -47.57
C ASP A 303 18.76 -9.20 -46.85
N GLY A 304 17.68 -9.07 -47.61
CA GLY A 304 16.36 -8.73 -47.10
C GLY A 304 15.57 -9.92 -46.58
N ASN A 305 15.99 -11.14 -46.90
CA ASN A 305 15.33 -12.38 -46.50
C ASN A 305 16.14 -13.23 -45.51
N SER A 306 17.32 -12.75 -45.10
CA SER A 306 18.23 -13.42 -44.17
C SER A 306 18.73 -14.79 -44.69
N ASN A 307 18.88 -14.97 -46.01
CA ASN A 307 19.37 -16.21 -46.61
C ASN A 307 20.91 -16.26 -46.74
N GLY A 308 21.60 -15.19 -46.35
CA GLY A 308 23.06 -15.07 -46.39
C GLY A 308 23.62 -14.68 -47.76
N ARG A 309 22.78 -14.29 -48.72
CA ARG A 309 23.18 -13.83 -50.06
C ARG A 309 22.56 -12.46 -50.34
N ILE A 310 23.24 -11.66 -51.15
CA ILE A 310 22.67 -10.44 -51.72
C ILE A 310 22.39 -10.76 -53.19
N GLU A 311 21.13 -10.90 -53.53
CA GLU A 311 20.69 -11.28 -54.88
C GLU A 311 19.45 -10.49 -55.32
N ILE A 312 19.04 -10.70 -56.58
CA ILE A 312 17.90 -9.96 -57.15
C ILE A 312 16.60 -10.20 -56.37
N LEU A 313 16.48 -11.34 -55.68
CA LEU A 313 15.33 -11.68 -54.87
C LEU A 313 15.17 -10.74 -53.66
N ASP A 314 16.26 -10.20 -53.10
CA ASP A 314 16.21 -9.20 -52.03
C ASP A 314 15.60 -7.89 -52.52
N VAL A 315 15.98 -7.48 -53.73
CA VAL A 315 15.41 -6.31 -54.40
C VAL A 315 13.93 -6.53 -54.71
N VAL A 316 13.55 -7.72 -55.17
CA VAL A 316 12.13 -8.09 -55.38
C VAL A 316 11.35 -7.99 -54.06
N LEU A 317 11.93 -8.43 -52.95
CA LEU A 317 11.28 -8.39 -51.65
C LEU A 317 11.02 -6.96 -51.19
N VAL A 318 12.00 -6.06 -51.33
CA VAL A 318 11.84 -4.63 -51.02
C VAL A 318 10.84 -3.95 -51.96
N THR A 319 10.96 -4.18 -53.27
CA THR A 319 10.09 -3.56 -54.29
C THR A 319 8.65 -4.06 -54.22
N SER A 320 8.42 -5.30 -53.80
CA SER A 320 7.07 -5.85 -53.57
C SER A 320 6.29 -5.08 -52.48
N ARG A 321 6.99 -4.31 -51.63
CA ARG A 321 6.38 -3.48 -50.59
C ARG A 321 6.15 -2.03 -51.02
N TYR A 322 6.62 -1.64 -52.21
CA TYR A 322 6.48 -0.27 -52.69
C TYR A 322 4.99 0.08 -52.92
N GLY A 323 4.48 1.06 -52.18
CA GLY A 323 3.07 1.46 -52.22
C GLY A 323 2.12 0.69 -51.29
N ALA A 324 2.63 -0.29 -50.53
CA ALA A 324 1.83 -0.97 -49.52
C ALA A 324 1.43 -0.02 -48.38
N LYS A 325 0.17 -0.08 -47.92
CA LYS A 325 -0.29 0.63 -46.71
C LYS A 325 -0.10 -0.29 -45.51
N LYS A 326 0.45 0.26 -44.42
CA LYS A 326 0.60 -0.45 -43.14
C LYS A 326 -0.79 -0.73 -42.56
N THR A 327 -1.26 -1.97 -42.61
CA THR A 327 -2.43 -2.42 -41.83
C THR A 327 -1.95 -2.91 -40.47
N ILE A 328 -2.64 -2.47 -39.41
CA ILE A 328 -2.43 -2.96 -38.04
C ILE A 328 -3.34 -4.18 -37.90
N GLU A 329 -2.78 -5.38 -37.88
CA GLU A 329 -3.53 -6.58 -37.46
C GLU A 329 -3.18 -6.90 -36.01
N THR A 330 -4.21 -6.89 -35.17
CA THR A 330 -4.18 -7.28 -33.76
C THR A 330 -3.93 -8.79 -33.66
N MET A 331 -2.86 -9.20 -32.98
CA MET A 331 -2.59 -10.63 -32.75
C MET A 331 -3.68 -11.24 -31.85
N ILE A 332 -4.39 -12.26 -32.36
CA ILE A 332 -5.27 -13.12 -31.55
C ILE A 332 -4.55 -14.45 -31.32
N GLN A 333 -4.33 -14.79 -30.06
CA GLN A 333 -3.71 -16.03 -29.62
C GLN A 333 -4.71 -17.20 -29.80
N THR A 334 -4.37 -18.21 -30.62
CA THR A 334 -5.14 -19.48 -30.68
C THR A 334 -4.40 -20.61 -29.98
N SER A 335 -5.17 -21.50 -29.34
CA SER A 335 -4.79 -22.53 -28.36
C SER A 335 -3.91 -23.69 -28.87
N THR A 336 -3.12 -23.51 -29.93
CA THR A 336 -2.31 -24.57 -30.55
C THR A 336 -0.81 -24.26 -30.69
N GLY A 337 -0.32 -23.12 -30.19
CA GLY A 337 1.12 -22.89 -29.98
C GLY A 337 2.01 -22.86 -31.22
N ILE A 338 1.45 -22.78 -32.43
CA ILE A 338 2.22 -22.61 -33.68
C ILE A 338 1.95 -21.20 -34.22
N MET A 339 2.90 -20.29 -34.02
CA MET A 339 2.96 -19.01 -34.74
C MET A 339 3.41 -19.30 -36.16
N THR A 340 2.48 -19.28 -37.12
CA THR A 340 2.84 -19.11 -38.53
C THR A 340 2.50 -17.67 -38.90
N GLU A 341 3.52 -16.88 -39.26
CA GLU A 341 3.31 -15.65 -40.01
C GLU A 341 2.65 -16.02 -41.33
N LYS A 342 1.34 -15.84 -41.40
CA LYS A 342 0.66 -15.62 -42.66
C LYS A 342 0.29 -14.14 -42.67
N LEU A 343 1.22 -13.33 -43.16
CA LEU A 343 0.89 -12.04 -43.72
C LEU A 343 -0.03 -12.30 -44.91
N THR A 344 -1.34 -12.18 -44.69
CA THR A 344 -2.30 -12.03 -45.78
C THR A 344 -2.21 -10.59 -46.28
N TYR A 345 -1.86 -10.43 -47.56
CA TYR A 345 -1.87 -9.15 -48.27
C TYR A 345 -3.22 -8.90 -48.92
#